data_AF-R7P448-F1
#
_entry.id   AF-R7P448-F1
#
_cell.length_a   1.000
_cell.length_b   1.000
_cell.length_c   1.000
_cell.angle_alpha   90.00
_cell.angle_beta   90.00
_cell.angle_gamma   90.00
#
_symmetry.space_group_name_H-M   'P 1'
#
loop_
_entity.id
_entity.type
_entity.pdbx_description
1 polymer ?
#
loop_
_entity_poly.entity_id
_entity_poly.type
_entity_poly.pdbx_seq_one_letter_code
_entity_poly.pdbx_strand_id
1 'polypeptide(L)'
;MEKNKSFYMTLVVLVCSLFAFLGAFYLGTYFSVGKEVIKENNGFNTKDDIKEVINIPDYNYYMSTLLYNYLNNNKDKLNFNDYINKGITNNQKLYIAGIFETSKFNDLEENLNKIFGSTLNLKPDDYYSWPSDEQPVYKYNKETNMYDYNDDVIGTDVLTDLLDSYIYNYKIKSVEYNDNEFIVTYYGLYAHFDSVGPTCVTNNSNIERYLGYDSTEDGLTDEYYLSEAFNKNKDDFFKFTYTYKKVNKNYVLIDFKQE
;
A
#
# COMPACT_ATOMS: atom_id res chain seq x y z
N MET A 1 -49.39 -42.99 11.42
CA MET A 1 -48.58 -42.31 10.37
C MET A 1 -47.80 -41.09 10.92
N GLU A 2 -47.59 -40.98 12.24
CA GLU A 2 -46.91 -39.82 12.87
C GLU A 2 -45.49 -40.11 13.38
N LYS A 3 -45.19 -41.36 13.76
CA LYS A 3 -43.87 -41.75 14.31
C LYS A 3 -42.69 -41.53 13.36
N ASN A 4 -42.94 -41.53 12.04
CA ASN A 4 -41.89 -41.31 11.05
C ASN A 4 -41.73 -39.82 10.67
N LYS A 5 -42.73 -38.95 10.89
CA LYS A 5 -42.64 -37.53 10.53
C LYS A 5 -41.56 -36.80 11.34
N SER A 6 -41.46 -37.09 12.64
CA SER A 6 -40.42 -36.51 13.51
C SER A 6 -39.01 -36.96 13.10
N PHE A 7 -38.85 -38.24 12.73
CA PHE A 7 -37.58 -38.76 12.23
C PHE A 7 -37.18 -38.13 10.89
N TYR A 8 -38.12 -38.01 9.93
CA TYR A 8 -37.87 -37.35 8.65
C TYR A 8 -37.56 -35.85 8.80
N MET A 9 -38.28 -35.14 9.67
CA MET A 9 -37.99 -33.72 9.96
C MET A 9 -36.61 -33.55 10.60
N THR A 10 -36.22 -34.45 11.51
CA THR A 10 -34.89 -34.42 12.14
C THR A 10 -33.78 -34.70 11.11
N LEU A 11 -34.00 -35.64 10.19
CA LEU A 11 -33.08 -35.95 9.11
C LEU A 11 -32.93 -34.77 8.13
N VAL A 12 -34.04 -34.12 7.76
CA VAL A 12 -34.02 -32.93 6.88
C VAL A 12 -33.27 -31.77 7.53
N VAL A 13 -33.50 -31.50 8.82
CA VAL A 13 -32.77 -30.46 9.55
C VAL A 13 -31.28 -30.76 9.62
N LEU A 14 -30.88 -32.02 9.87
CA LEU A 14 -29.47 -32.42 9.86
C LEU A 14 -28.83 -32.23 8.48
N VAL A 15 -29.51 -32.63 7.41
CA VAL A 15 -29.04 -32.48 6.04
C VAL A 15 -28.92 -31.00 5.65
N CYS A 16 -29.92 -30.15 5.98
CA CYS A 16 -29.86 -28.71 5.73
C CYS A 16 -28.73 -28.03 6.52
N SER A 17 -28.49 -28.45 7.77
CA SER A 17 -27.37 -27.96 8.58
C SER A 17 -26.01 -28.32 7.96
N LEU A 18 -25.91 -29.53 7.39
CA LEU A 18 -24.71 -30.02 6.72
C LEU A 18 -24.44 -29.25 5.41
N PHE A 19 -25.48 -28.95 4.63
CA PHE A 19 -25.37 -28.11 3.44
C PHE A 19 -25.02 -26.66 3.77
N ALA A 20 -25.55 -26.10 4.86
CA ALA A 20 -25.18 -24.77 5.33
C ALA A 20 -23.71 -24.71 5.78
N PHE A 21 -23.24 -25.74 6.50
CA PHE A 21 -21.83 -25.84 6.90
C PHE A 21 -20.88 -26.02 5.71
N LEU A 22 -21.21 -26.91 4.77
CA LEU A 22 -20.41 -27.11 3.55
C LEU A 22 -20.46 -25.87 2.65
N GLY A 23 -21.60 -25.20 2.54
CA GLY A 23 -21.76 -23.95 1.81
C GLY A 23 -20.96 -22.82 2.42
N ALA A 24 -21.01 -22.64 3.75
CA ALA A 24 -20.20 -21.65 4.46
C ALA A 24 -18.70 -21.97 4.43
N PHE A 25 -18.32 -23.25 4.45
CA PHE A 25 -16.92 -23.67 4.27
C PHE A 25 -16.44 -23.41 2.85
N TYR A 26 -17.25 -23.71 1.82
CA TYR A 26 -16.92 -23.44 0.42
C TYR A 26 -16.87 -21.93 0.12
N LEU A 27 -17.84 -21.15 0.62
CA LEU A 27 -17.80 -19.68 0.53
C LEU A 27 -16.62 -19.12 1.33
N GLY A 28 -16.33 -19.67 2.50
CA GLY A 28 -15.16 -19.29 3.32
C GLY A 28 -13.84 -19.58 2.62
N THR A 29 -13.70 -20.70 1.91
CA THR A 29 -12.50 -20.99 1.11
C THR A 29 -12.46 -20.14 -0.16
N TYR A 30 -13.59 -19.90 -0.83
CA TYR A 30 -13.65 -19.06 -2.05
C TYR A 30 -13.39 -17.57 -1.77
N PHE A 31 -13.86 -17.04 -0.63
CA PHE A 31 -13.56 -15.67 -0.20
C PHE A 31 -12.20 -15.55 0.50
N SER A 32 -11.67 -16.62 1.09
CA SER A 32 -10.27 -16.68 1.54
C SER A 32 -9.29 -16.66 0.36
N VAL A 33 -9.71 -17.16 -0.81
CA VAL A 33 -8.99 -17.03 -2.10
C VAL A 33 -9.00 -15.58 -2.63
N GLY A 34 -9.75 -14.65 -2.01
CA GLY A 34 -9.69 -13.20 -2.26
C GLY A 34 -8.48 -12.48 -1.64
N LYS A 35 -7.57 -13.20 -0.97
CA LYS A 35 -6.19 -12.77 -0.77
C LYS A 35 -5.25 -13.79 -1.39
N GLU A 36 -5.30 -13.93 -2.71
CA GLU A 36 -4.05 -14.18 -3.43
C GLU A 36 -3.15 -12.95 -3.22
N VAL A 37 -2.46 -12.97 -2.09
CA VAL A 37 -1.12 -12.42 -1.97
C VAL A 37 -0.40 -12.87 -3.23
N ILE A 38 0.02 -11.92 -4.06
CA ILE A 38 0.93 -12.16 -5.17
C ILE A 38 2.15 -12.87 -4.59
N LYS A 39 2.13 -14.20 -4.64
CA LYS A 39 3.20 -15.08 -4.22
C LYS A 39 3.97 -15.45 -5.47
N GLU A 40 5.24 -15.11 -5.42
CA GLU A 40 6.31 -15.53 -6.34
C GLU A 40 6.32 -14.86 -7.72
N ASN A 41 6.76 -13.60 -7.76
CA ASN A 41 7.61 -13.17 -8.87
C ASN A 41 9.00 -13.83 -8.72
N ASN A 42 9.06 -15.15 -8.97
CA ASN A 42 10.32 -15.87 -9.16
C ASN A 42 10.89 -15.53 -10.54
N GLY A 43 11.34 -14.28 -10.70
CA GLY A 43 12.27 -13.89 -11.76
C GLY A 43 13.70 -14.26 -11.37
N PHE A 44 13.96 -15.52 -11.03
CA PHE A 44 15.31 -16.02 -10.78
C PHE A 44 15.90 -16.59 -12.08
N ASN A 45 16.70 -15.78 -12.78
CA ASN A 45 17.81 -16.34 -13.54
C ASN A 45 18.97 -16.55 -12.57
N THR A 46 19.03 -17.73 -11.96
CA THR A 46 20.16 -18.16 -11.14
C THR A 46 21.25 -18.75 -12.04
N LYS A 47 22.37 -18.03 -12.12
CA LYS A 47 23.68 -18.68 -12.06
C LYS A 47 24.39 -18.18 -10.81
N ASP A 48 24.56 -19.14 -9.92
CA ASP A 48 25.47 -19.21 -8.78
C ASP A 48 25.27 -18.26 -7.58
N ASP A 49 25.30 -18.91 -6.42
CA ASP A 49 25.41 -18.43 -5.04
C ASP A 49 24.23 -17.70 -4.40
N ILE A 50 23.51 -18.48 -3.56
CA ILE A 50 22.65 -18.14 -2.42
C ILE A 50 22.33 -16.64 -2.30
N LYS A 51 21.39 -16.17 -3.13
CA LYS A 51 20.73 -14.89 -2.88
C LYS A 51 19.81 -15.07 -1.67
N GLU A 52 20.20 -14.50 -0.54
CA GLU A 52 19.31 -14.22 0.58
C GLU A 52 18.00 -13.68 -0.02
N VAL A 53 16.86 -14.33 0.23
CA VAL A 53 15.57 -13.88 -0.31
C VAL A 53 15.26 -12.56 0.38
N ILE A 54 15.68 -11.45 -0.23
CA ILE A 54 15.37 -10.12 0.26
C ILE A 54 13.88 -9.93 0.03
N ASN A 55 13.13 -9.86 1.13
CA ASN A 55 11.74 -9.44 1.06
C ASN A 55 11.72 -7.96 0.66
N ILE A 56 11.24 -7.67 -0.54
CA ILE A 56 11.15 -6.30 -1.01
C ILE A 56 10.03 -5.63 -0.21
N PRO A 57 10.27 -4.48 0.45
CA PRO A 57 9.25 -3.83 1.25
C PRO A 57 8.02 -3.52 0.40
N ASP A 58 6.87 -4.03 0.84
CA ASP A 58 5.57 -3.61 0.32
C ASP A 58 5.16 -2.35 1.08
N TYR A 59 5.15 -1.22 0.39
CA TYR A 59 4.85 0.06 1.01
C TYR A 59 3.34 0.25 1.10
N ASN A 60 2.89 0.66 2.29
CA ASN A 60 1.52 1.08 2.44
C ASN A 60 1.22 2.31 1.57
N TYR A 61 -0.07 2.57 1.38
CA TYR A 61 -0.58 3.69 0.60
C TYR A 61 0.07 5.02 1.02
N TYR A 62 0.20 5.28 2.32
CA TYR A 62 0.75 6.51 2.87
C TYR A 62 2.19 6.78 2.43
N MET A 63 3.04 5.75 2.44
CA MET A 63 4.42 5.86 2.00
C MET A 63 4.51 6.06 0.48
N SER A 64 3.67 5.38 -0.29
CA SER A 64 3.60 5.57 -1.75
C SER A 64 3.15 6.98 -2.14
N THR A 65 2.26 7.61 -1.36
CA THR A 65 1.85 9.02 -1.52
C THR A 65 3.01 9.99 -1.26
N LEU A 66 3.84 9.72 -0.25
CA LEU A 66 5.02 10.53 0.04
C LEU A 66 6.02 10.52 -1.13
N LEU A 67 6.27 9.33 -1.69
CA LEU A 67 7.20 9.16 -2.81
C LEU A 67 6.71 9.87 -4.07
N TYR A 68 5.40 9.83 -4.34
CA TYR A 68 4.79 10.62 -5.41
C TYR A 68 5.03 12.12 -5.20
N ASN A 69 4.82 12.61 -3.98
CA ASN A 69 4.99 14.03 -3.65
C ASN A 69 6.45 14.46 -3.68
N TYR A 70 7.39 13.59 -3.35
CA TYR A 70 8.81 13.84 -3.56
C TYR A 70 9.14 14.11 -5.03
N LEU A 71 8.53 13.37 -5.96
CA LEU A 71 8.76 13.56 -7.40
C LEU A 71 8.01 14.77 -7.96
N ASN A 72 6.78 15.04 -7.51
CA ASN A 72 5.86 15.95 -8.19
C ASN A 72 5.53 17.25 -7.41
N ASN A 73 5.80 17.29 -6.11
CA ASN A 73 5.46 18.42 -5.22
C ASN A 73 6.65 18.90 -4.35
N ASN A 74 7.87 18.44 -4.65
CA ASN A 74 9.11 18.90 -4.01
C ASN A 74 9.58 20.24 -4.60
N LYS A 75 8.91 21.33 -4.20
CA LYS A 75 9.12 22.69 -4.72
C LYS A 75 10.57 23.19 -4.55
N ASP A 76 11.20 22.78 -3.46
CA ASP A 76 12.57 23.16 -3.10
C ASP A 76 13.64 22.32 -3.80
N LYS A 77 13.23 21.32 -4.61
CA LYS A 77 14.10 20.41 -5.36
C LYS A 77 15.15 19.74 -4.45
N LEU A 78 14.74 19.40 -3.24
CA LEU A 78 15.59 18.70 -2.29
C LEU A 78 15.95 17.33 -2.85
N ASN A 79 17.16 16.84 -2.59
CA ASN A 79 17.45 15.42 -2.78
C ASN A 79 16.58 14.59 -1.83
N PHE A 80 16.44 13.28 -2.10
CA PHE A 80 15.59 12.40 -1.32
C PHE A 80 15.86 12.50 0.18
N ASN A 81 17.11 12.35 0.60
CA ASN A 81 17.46 12.38 2.02
C ASN A 81 17.09 13.72 2.70
N ASP A 82 17.34 14.87 2.06
CA ASP A 82 16.93 16.16 2.60
C ASP A 82 15.40 16.33 2.61
N TYR A 83 14.70 15.81 1.59
CA TYR A 83 13.24 15.85 1.52
C TYR A 83 12.61 15.08 2.70
N ILE A 84 13.04 13.84 2.97
CA ILE A 84 12.47 13.03 4.05
C ILE A 84 12.82 13.60 5.44
N ASN A 85 14.01 14.19 5.60
CA ASN A 85 14.43 14.72 6.91
C ASN A 85 13.91 16.13 7.21
N LYS A 86 13.81 17.01 6.21
CA LYS A 86 13.55 18.44 6.38
C LYS A 86 12.37 18.95 5.55
N GLY A 87 12.08 18.30 4.42
CA GLY A 87 11.03 18.72 3.49
C GLY A 87 9.62 18.35 3.94
N ILE A 88 9.48 17.46 4.92
CA ILE A 88 8.17 16.99 5.40
C ILE A 88 7.88 17.43 6.84
N THR A 89 6.62 17.77 7.10
CA THR A 89 6.13 18.24 8.40
C THR A 89 5.97 17.09 9.40
N ASN A 90 5.78 17.40 10.69
CA ASN A 90 5.51 16.36 11.69
C ASN A 90 4.21 15.60 11.39
N ASN A 91 3.17 16.31 10.93
CA ASN A 91 1.89 15.75 10.55
C ASN A 91 2.03 14.74 9.39
N GLN A 92 2.83 15.09 8.37
CA GLN A 92 3.18 14.17 7.28
C GLN A 92 3.99 12.96 7.76
N LYS A 93 4.88 13.12 8.76
CA LYS A 93 5.61 12.00 9.37
C LYS A 93 4.67 11.04 10.10
N LEU A 94 3.67 11.55 10.83
CA LEU A 94 2.62 10.73 11.46
C LEU A 94 1.79 9.98 10.42
N TYR A 95 1.43 10.66 9.32
CA TYR A 95 0.70 10.07 8.20
C TYR A 95 1.45 8.86 7.61
N ILE A 96 2.71 9.05 7.18
CA ILE A 96 3.50 7.97 6.56
C ILE A 96 3.91 6.88 7.55
N ALA A 97 3.90 7.17 8.86
CA ALA A 97 4.10 6.18 9.91
C ALA A 97 2.89 5.26 10.12
N GLY A 98 1.73 5.60 9.54
CA GLY A 98 0.51 4.80 9.61
C GLY A 98 -0.37 5.11 10.82
N ILE A 99 -0.57 6.39 11.16
CA ILE A 99 -1.42 6.80 12.30
C ILE A 99 -2.86 6.27 12.26
N PHE A 100 -3.37 5.90 11.09
CA PHE A 100 -4.70 5.29 10.93
C PHE A 100 -4.71 3.77 11.19
N GLU A 101 -3.53 3.13 11.27
CA GLU A 101 -3.38 1.69 11.47
C GLU A 101 -3.04 1.34 12.93
N THR A 102 -2.40 2.27 13.66
CA THR A 102 -2.05 2.09 15.06
C THR A 102 -2.26 3.39 15.84
N SER A 103 -2.70 3.24 17.09
CA SER A 103 -2.86 4.35 18.02
C SER A 103 -1.64 4.57 18.92
N LYS A 104 -0.60 3.73 18.90
CA LYS A 104 0.57 3.88 19.80
C LYS A 104 1.70 4.64 19.14
N PHE A 105 2.22 5.66 19.82
CA PHE A 105 3.32 6.47 19.28
C PHE A 105 4.60 5.67 18.99
N ASN A 106 4.97 4.74 19.88
CA ASN A 106 6.18 3.92 19.67
C ASN A 106 6.08 3.02 18.44
N ASP A 107 4.88 2.55 18.09
CA ASP A 107 4.68 1.73 16.91
C ASP A 107 4.89 2.58 15.63
N LEU A 108 4.47 3.85 15.66
CA LEU A 108 4.71 4.81 14.58
C LEU A 108 6.21 5.07 14.41
N GLU A 109 6.96 5.28 15.51
CA GLU A 109 8.41 5.40 15.46
C GLU A 109 9.09 4.14 14.90
N GLU A 110 8.63 2.96 15.29
CA GLU A 110 9.15 1.69 14.80
C GLU A 110 8.91 1.53 13.30
N ASN A 111 7.74 1.94 12.79
CA ASN A 111 7.41 1.91 11.37
C ASN A 111 8.35 2.80 10.55
N LEU A 112 8.58 4.04 10.99
CA LEU A 112 9.55 4.94 10.35
C LEU A 112 10.97 4.35 10.39
N ASN A 113 11.37 3.79 11.53
CA ASN A 113 12.69 3.21 11.68
C ASN A 113 12.90 1.97 10.80
N LYS A 114 11.85 1.16 10.57
CA LYS A 114 11.89 0.04 9.61
C LYS A 114 12.10 0.52 8.18
N ILE A 115 11.44 1.62 7.79
CA ILE A 115 11.50 2.14 6.41
C ILE A 115 12.79 2.92 6.16
N PHE A 116 13.15 3.83 7.06
CA PHE A 116 14.20 4.83 6.84
C PHE A 116 15.45 4.63 7.73
N GLY A 117 15.42 3.70 8.68
CA GLY A 117 16.51 3.52 9.65
C GLY A 117 16.61 4.65 10.68
N SER A 118 15.59 5.49 10.79
CA SER A 118 15.45 6.48 11.86
C SER A 118 13.97 6.81 12.12
N THR A 119 13.69 7.45 13.24
CA THR A 119 12.34 7.96 13.56
C THR A 119 12.03 9.28 12.85
N LEU A 120 12.95 9.81 12.02
CA LEU A 120 12.83 11.12 11.36
C LEU A 120 12.61 12.30 12.33
N ASN A 121 13.03 12.15 13.59
CA ASN A 121 12.71 13.09 14.68
C ASN A 121 11.20 13.33 14.82
N LEU A 122 10.39 12.27 14.67
CA LEU A 122 8.95 12.31 14.89
C LEU A 122 8.64 12.82 16.31
N LYS A 123 7.64 13.70 16.42
CA LYS A 123 7.17 14.24 17.69
C LYS A 123 5.77 13.73 18.00
N PRO A 124 5.46 13.50 19.29
CA PRO A 124 4.12 13.11 19.72
C PRO A 124 3.21 14.34 19.81
N ASP A 125 2.94 14.95 18.67
CA ASP A 125 2.04 16.10 18.53
C ASP A 125 0.68 15.60 18.03
N ASP A 126 -0.37 16.39 18.24
CA ASP A 126 -1.70 16.10 17.68
C ASP A 126 -1.65 16.02 16.14
N TYR A 127 -2.49 15.16 15.57
CA TYR A 127 -2.61 14.96 14.12
C TYR A 127 -3.83 15.68 13.57
N TYR A 128 -3.61 16.52 12.56
CA TYR A 128 -4.64 17.32 11.92
C TYR A 128 -4.86 16.85 10.49
N SER A 129 -6.07 17.00 9.96
CA SER A 129 -6.30 16.82 8.52
C SER A 129 -5.59 17.91 7.74
N TRP A 130 -5.82 19.18 8.07
CA TRP A 130 -5.20 20.35 7.44
C TRP A 130 -4.42 21.22 8.44
N PRO A 131 -3.33 21.90 8.01
CA PRO A 131 -2.63 22.88 8.84
C PRO A 131 -3.50 24.01 9.41
N SER A 132 -4.62 24.32 8.77
CA SER A 132 -5.56 25.38 9.18
C SER A 132 -6.68 24.90 10.09
N ASP A 133 -6.78 23.60 10.37
CA ASP A 133 -7.89 23.05 11.15
C ASP A 133 -7.80 23.45 12.62
N GLU A 134 -8.94 23.81 13.20
CA GLU A 134 -9.03 24.20 14.61
C GLU A 134 -8.96 23.00 15.56
N GLN A 135 -9.36 21.82 15.09
CA GLN A 135 -9.40 20.59 15.88
C GLN A 135 -8.61 19.46 15.22
N PRO A 136 -7.84 18.67 15.99
CA PRO A 136 -7.13 17.53 15.45
C PRO A 136 -8.08 16.35 15.22
N VAL A 137 -7.76 15.52 14.23
CA VAL A 137 -8.40 14.22 13.99
C VAL A 137 -7.97 13.21 15.04
N TYR A 138 -6.68 13.22 15.41
CA TYR A 138 -6.18 12.43 16.53
C TYR A 138 -5.44 13.29 17.53
N LYS A 139 -5.80 13.15 18.80
CA LYS A 139 -5.18 13.86 19.91
C LYS A 139 -4.17 12.95 20.61
N TYR A 140 -2.95 13.43 20.81
CA TYR A 140 -1.94 12.66 21.53
C TYR A 140 -2.17 12.73 23.05
N ASN A 141 -2.18 11.55 23.67
CA ASN A 141 -2.30 11.35 25.10
C ASN A 141 -0.95 10.95 25.71
N LYS A 142 -0.32 11.91 26.38
CA LYS A 142 0.99 11.74 27.03
C LYS A 142 1.02 10.71 28.16
N GLU A 143 -0.13 10.41 28.78
CA GLU A 143 -0.19 9.49 29.92
C GLU A 143 -0.18 8.04 29.44
N THR A 144 -0.84 7.78 28.32
CA THR A 144 -0.95 6.45 27.72
C THR A 144 0.04 6.22 26.58
N ASN A 145 0.67 7.28 26.06
CA ASN A 145 1.49 7.26 24.85
C ASN A 145 0.70 6.80 23.61
N MET A 146 -0.57 7.22 23.54
CA MET A 146 -1.53 6.83 22.50
C MET A 146 -2.22 8.02 21.86
N TYR A 147 -2.81 7.80 20.69
CA TYR A 147 -3.64 8.73 19.95
C TYR A 147 -5.12 8.40 20.14
N ASP A 148 -5.86 9.35 20.66
CA ASP A 148 -7.31 9.28 20.84
C ASP A 148 -7.99 9.92 19.62
N TYR A 149 -8.90 9.20 18.96
CA TYR A 149 -9.65 9.73 17.83
C TYR A 149 -10.65 10.80 18.30
N ASN A 150 -10.77 11.90 17.55
CA ASN A 150 -11.68 12.98 17.84
C ASN A 150 -12.99 12.82 17.04
N ASP A 151 -14.05 12.35 17.72
CA ASP A 151 -15.38 12.15 17.12
C ASP A 151 -16.06 13.46 16.67
N ASP A 152 -15.60 14.62 17.13
CA ASP A 152 -16.17 15.93 16.79
C ASP A 152 -15.71 16.44 15.40
N VAL A 153 -14.68 15.81 14.81
CA VAL A 153 -14.23 16.12 13.44
C VAL A 153 -15.12 15.38 12.45
N ILE A 154 -16.09 16.09 11.88
CA ILE A 154 -17.02 15.54 10.88
C ILE A 154 -16.32 15.45 9.52
N GLY A 155 -16.11 14.22 9.06
CA GLY A 155 -15.83 13.86 7.67
C GLY A 155 -14.64 14.55 7.04
N THR A 156 -13.50 13.87 6.92
CA THR A 156 -12.51 14.29 5.92
C THR A 156 -11.83 13.08 5.31
N ASP A 157 -11.84 13.00 3.99
CA ASP A 157 -10.75 12.38 3.24
C ASP A 157 -9.43 13.00 3.73
N VAL A 158 -8.44 12.16 3.98
CA VAL A 158 -7.20 12.58 4.63
C VAL A 158 -6.40 13.48 3.69
N LEU A 159 -6.58 14.79 3.80
CA LEU A 159 -5.84 15.78 3.01
C LEU A 159 -4.64 16.29 3.78
N THR A 160 -3.61 15.46 3.91
CA THR A 160 -2.27 16.05 4.11
C THR A 160 -2.00 17.07 2.99
N ASP A 161 -1.14 18.08 3.17
CA ASP A 161 -0.68 18.96 2.07
C ASP A 161 0.03 18.19 0.91
N LEU A 162 0.07 16.86 0.98
CA LEU A 162 0.47 15.97 -0.08
C LEU A 162 -0.67 15.89 -1.11
N LEU A 163 -0.29 15.92 -2.38
CA LEU A 163 -1.18 15.56 -3.47
C LEU A 163 -1.70 14.13 -3.25
N ASP A 164 -3.00 13.92 -3.52
CA ASP A 164 -3.74 12.67 -3.32
C ASP A 164 -3.46 11.64 -4.44
N SER A 165 -2.18 11.51 -4.81
CA SER A 165 -1.69 10.49 -5.72
C SER A 165 -0.55 9.72 -5.08
N TYR A 166 -0.34 8.49 -5.55
CA TYR A 166 0.66 7.59 -5.04
C TYR A 166 1.39 6.83 -6.14
N ILE A 167 2.55 6.30 -5.77
CA ILE A 167 3.33 5.39 -6.61
C ILE A 167 2.68 4.00 -6.64
N TYR A 168 2.32 3.51 -7.83
CA TYR A 168 1.88 2.15 -8.04
C TYR A 168 2.99 1.33 -8.73
N ASN A 169 3.58 0.39 -8.00
CA ASN A 169 4.57 -0.54 -8.52
C ASN A 169 3.87 -1.73 -9.18
N TYR A 170 3.91 -1.81 -10.52
CA TYR A 170 3.26 -2.90 -11.25
C TYR A 170 4.16 -4.14 -11.35
N LYS A 171 5.35 -4.01 -11.94
CA LYS A 171 6.20 -5.17 -12.27
C LYS A 171 7.68 -4.87 -12.08
N ILE A 172 8.41 -5.79 -11.45
CA ILE A 172 9.87 -5.65 -11.28
C ILE A 172 10.55 -5.64 -12.65
N LYS A 173 11.36 -4.61 -12.89
CA LYS A 173 12.25 -4.46 -14.06
C LYS A 173 13.61 -5.10 -13.80
N SER A 174 14.24 -4.75 -12.68
CA SER A 174 15.57 -5.24 -12.31
C SER A 174 15.76 -5.24 -10.81
N VAL A 175 16.68 -6.11 -10.36
CA VAL A 175 17.17 -6.17 -8.99
C VAL A 175 18.69 -6.27 -9.06
N GLU A 176 19.37 -5.31 -8.45
CA GLU A 176 20.83 -5.18 -8.44
C GLU A 176 21.34 -5.22 -7.00
N TYR A 177 22.50 -5.86 -6.83
CA TYR A 177 23.14 -6.08 -5.54
C TYR A 177 24.54 -5.53 -5.60
N ASN A 178 24.84 -4.60 -4.70
CA ASN A 178 26.17 -4.13 -4.38
C ASN A 178 26.46 -4.51 -2.93
N ASP A 179 27.73 -4.58 -2.50
CA ASP A 179 28.13 -5.13 -1.20
C ASP A 179 27.32 -4.65 0.01
N ASN A 180 26.83 -3.41 0.00
CA ASN A 180 26.01 -2.82 1.07
C ASN A 180 24.65 -2.26 0.62
N GLU A 181 24.33 -2.35 -0.67
CA GLU A 181 23.15 -1.73 -1.25
C GLU A 181 22.33 -2.74 -2.07
N PHE A 182 21.02 -2.61 -1.94
CA PHE A 182 20.05 -3.36 -2.69
C PHE A 182 19.24 -2.36 -3.52
N ILE A 183 19.24 -2.51 -4.84
CA ILE A 183 18.54 -1.61 -5.76
C ILE A 183 17.47 -2.40 -6.47
N VAL A 184 16.22 -1.93 -6.42
CA VAL A 184 15.12 -2.50 -7.18
C VAL A 184 14.50 -1.44 -8.06
N THR A 185 14.29 -1.77 -9.33
CA THR A 185 13.55 -0.92 -10.25
C THR A 185 12.25 -1.60 -10.66
N TYR A 186 11.15 -0.86 -10.59
CA TYR A 186 9.81 -1.28 -11.03
C TYR A 186 9.41 -0.54 -12.28
N TYR A 187 8.68 -1.22 -13.17
CA TYR A 187 7.70 -0.56 -14.02
C TYR A 187 6.50 -0.20 -13.15
N GLY A 188 6.06 1.04 -13.21
CA GLY A 188 4.98 1.54 -12.40
C GLY A 188 4.22 2.70 -13.04
N LEU A 189 3.20 3.15 -12.33
CA LEU A 189 2.28 4.21 -12.73
C LEU A 189 2.05 5.15 -11.54
N TYR A 190 1.45 6.30 -11.81
CA TYR A 190 0.79 7.07 -10.77
C TYR A 190 -0.65 6.57 -10.60
N ALA A 191 -1.21 6.78 -9.42
CA ALA A 191 -2.56 6.39 -9.06
C ALA A 191 -3.14 7.39 -8.05
N HIS A 192 -4.45 7.42 -7.88
CA HIS A 192 -5.20 8.18 -6.86
C HIS A 192 -6.06 7.22 -6.02
N PHE A 193 -6.54 7.65 -4.86
CA PHE A 193 -7.62 6.93 -4.16
C PHE A 193 -8.75 6.71 -5.17
N ASP A 194 -9.18 5.47 -5.34
CA ASP A 194 -10.21 5.04 -6.31
C ASP A 194 -9.83 5.08 -7.81
N SER A 195 -8.56 5.33 -8.17
CA SER A 195 -8.10 5.13 -9.56
C SER A 195 -6.62 4.77 -9.66
N VAL A 196 -6.30 3.55 -10.11
CA VAL A 196 -4.93 3.27 -10.58
C VAL A 196 -4.82 3.71 -12.03
N GLY A 197 -3.98 4.68 -12.31
CA GLY A 197 -3.67 5.07 -13.68
C GLY A 197 -2.89 6.37 -13.74
N PRO A 198 -1.92 6.50 -14.66
CA PRO A 198 -1.54 7.83 -15.09
C PRO A 198 -2.83 8.41 -15.64
N THR A 199 -3.21 9.63 -15.29
CA THR A 199 -4.37 10.29 -15.91
C THR A 199 -4.19 10.50 -17.43
N CYS A 200 -3.18 9.89 -18.04
CA CYS A 200 -2.99 9.73 -19.46
C CYS A 200 -1.98 8.60 -19.75
N VAL A 201 -2.43 7.34 -19.93
CA VAL A 201 -1.84 6.52 -21.02
C VAL A 201 -2.40 7.11 -22.31
N THR A 202 -1.99 8.33 -22.65
CA THR A 202 -2.31 8.94 -23.93
C THR A 202 -1.46 8.26 -25.00
N ASN A 203 -1.90 7.08 -25.42
CA ASN A 203 -1.99 6.87 -26.86
C ASN A 203 -3.42 7.32 -27.21
N ASN A 204 -3.58 8.17 -28.21
CA ASN A 204 -4.86 8.76 -28.66
C ASN A 204 -5.89 7.74 -29.18
N SER A 205 -5.79 6.48 -28.77
CA SER A 205 -6.62 5.36 -29.17
C SER A 205 -6.55 4.25 -28.10
N ASN A 206 -7.59 4.21 -27.26
CA ASN A 206 -8.10 3.08 -26.48
C ASN A 206 -7.77 3.02 -24.98
N ILE A 207 -8.80 3.45 -24.23
CA ILE A 207 -9.28 3.08 -22.89
C ILE A 207 -8.72 3.90 -21.72
N GLU A 208 -9.51 4.90 -21.33
CA GLU A 208 -9.54 5.49 -19.98
C GLU A 208 -10.34 4.54 -19.07
N ARG A 209 -9.69 3.75 -18.23
CA ARG A 209 -10.37 2.98 -17.17
C ARG A 209 -9.84 3.38 -15.81
N TYR A 210 -10.76 3.74 -14.92
CA TYR A 210 -10.51 3.93 -13.50
C TYR A 210 -10.37 2.54 -12.87
N LEU A 211 -9.15 2.12 -12.58
CA LEU A 211 -8.90 0.86 -11.86
C LEU A 211 -9.37 1.03 -10.40
N GLY A 212 -10.22 0.15 -9.91
CA GLY A 212 -10.86 0.25 -8.58
C GLY A 212 -12.34 0.64 -8.56
N TYR A 213 -12.95 1.02 -9.70
CA TYR A 213 -14.40 1.17 -9.81
C TYR A 213 -15.03 -0.06 -10.45
N ASP A 214 -16.16 -0.50 -9.88
CA ASP A 214 -16.89 -1.74 -10.13
C ASP A 214 -16.67 -2.32 -11.54
N SER A 215 -15.99 -3.49 -11.62
CA SER A 215 -15.69 -4.27 -12.84
C SER A 215 -16.93 -4.83 -13.55
N THR A 216 -18.09 -4.21 -13.34
CA THR A 216 -19.41 -4.75 -13.62
C THR A 216 -19.86 -4.53 -15.06
N GLU A 217 -19.20 -3.67 -15.84
CA GLU A 217 -19.59 -3.42 -17.24
C GLU A 217 -19.07 -4.47 -18.23
N ASP A 218 -17.90 -5.09 -17.97
CA ASP A 218 -17.28 -6.04 -18.90
C ASP A 218 -16.78 -7.35 -18.27
N GLY A 219 -16.78 -7.47 -16.92
CA GLY A 219 -16.33 -8.66 -16.21
C GLY A 219 -14.83 -8.92 -16.28
N LEU A 220 -14.02 -7.96 -16.73
CA LEU A 220 -12.56 -8.06 -16.81
C LEU A 220 -11.89 -7.42 -15.60
N THR A 221 -10.78 -8.02 -15.16
CA THR A 221 -10.02 -7.60 -13.98
C THR A 221 -9.02 -6.49 -14.31
N ASP A 222 -8.69 -5.68 -13.31
CA ASP A 222 -7.68 -4.62 -13.44
C ASP A 222 -6.30 -5.17 -13.86
N GLU A 223 -5.93 -6.38 -13.41
CA GLU A 223 -4.70 -7.06 -13.82
C GLU A 223 -4.68 -7.39 -15.32
N TYR A 224 -5.83 -7.80 -15.88
CA TYR A 224 -5.92 -8.06 -17.32
C TYR A 224 -5.60 -6.80 -18.13
N TYR A 225 -6.18 -5.66 -17.73
CA TYR A 225 -5.93 -4.37 -18.38
C TYR A 225 -4.48 -3.90 -18.26
N LEU A 226 -3.90 -4.00 -17.06
CA LEU A 226 -2.51 -3.64 -16.83
C LEU A 226 -1.56 -4.52 -17.65
N SER A 227 -1.83 -5.82 -17.72
CA SER A 227 -1.05 -6.77 -18.52
C SER A 227 -1.13 -6.44 -20.02
N GLU A 228 -2.32 -6.20 -20.57
CA GLU A 228 -2.49 -5.82 -21.98
C GLU A 228 -1.81 -4.49 -22.30
N ALA A 229 -1.98 -3.48 -21.43
CA ALA A 229 -1.31 -2.19 -21.57
C ALA A 229 0.21 -2.32 -21.53
N PHE A 230 0.75 -3.11 -20.60
CA PHE A 230 2.18 -3.36 -20.48
C PHE A 230 2.74 -4.10 -21.70
N ASN A 231 2.02 -5.10 -22.23
CA ASN A 231 2.45 -5.85 -23.40
C ASN A 231 2.45 -4.99 -24.67
N LYS A 232 1.52 -4.04 -24.78
CA LYS A 232 1.37 -3.18 -25.96
C LYS A 232 2.28 -1.96 -25.92
N ASN A 233 2.36 -1.27 -24.78
CA ASN A 233 3.04 0.02 -24.61
C ASN A 233 3.94 0.04 -23.36
N LYS A 234 4.81 -0.95 -23.23
CA LYS A 234 5.74 -1.08 -22.09
C LYS A 234 6.50 0.21 -21.75
N ASP A 235 6.89 0.98 -22.77
CA ASP A 235 7.70 2.19 -22.60
C ASP A 235 6.90 3.37 -22.03
N ASP A 236 5.57 3.28 -21.96
CA ASP A 236 4.71 4.29 -21.32
C ASP A 236 4.69 4.14 -19.78
N PHE A 237 5.20 3.03 -19.23
CA PHE A 237 5.33 2.83 -17.79
C PHE A 237 6.56 3.56 -17.25
N PHE A 238 6.39 4.26 -16.13
CA PHE A 238 7.50 4.88 -15.41
C PHE A 238 8.43 3.82 -14.83
N LYS A 239 9.70 4.19 -14.66
CA LYS A 239 10.69 3.36 -13.97
C LYS A 239 10.97 3.95 -12.60
N PHE A 240 10.43 3.34 -11.56
CA PHE A 240 10.67 3.75 -10.18
C PHE A 240 11.80 2.92 -9.59
N THR A 241 12.89 3.58 -9.22
CA THR A 241 14.06 2.93 -8.64
C THR A 241 14.17 3.28 -7.16
N TYR A 242 14.27 2.24 -6.34
CA TYR A 242 14.45 2.31 -4.90
C TYR A 242 15.84 1.80 -4.55
N THR A 243 16.58 2.60 -3.80
CA THR A 243 17.91 2.22 -3.30
C THR A 243 17.82 2.01 -1.80
N TYR A 244 18.18 0.80 -1.37
CA TYR A 244 18.19 0.42 0.02
C TYR A 244 19.62 0.19 0.50
N LYS A 245 19.87 0.53 1.76
CA LYS A 245 21.13 0.25 2.44
C LYS A 245 20.93 -0.78 3.53
N LYS A 246 21.84 -1.74 3.63
CA LYS A 246 21.86 -2.67 4.75
C LYS A 246 22.31 -1.94 6.02
N VAL A 247 21.44 -1.90 7.03
CA VAL A 247 21.72 -1.41 8.37
C VAL A 247 21.41 -2.53 9.36
N ASN A 248 22.45 -3.10 9.96
CA ASN A 248 22.37 -4.32 10.76
C ASN A 248 21.78 -5.49 9.94
N LYS A 249 20.57 -5.95 10.32
CA LYS A 249 19.84 -7.04 9.65
C LYS A 249 18.70 -6.54 8.74
N ASN A 250 18.50 -5.22 8.66
CA ASN A 250 17.39 -4.61 7.94
C ASN A 250 17.89 -3.84 6.71
N TYR A 251 17.03 -3.70 5.72
CA TYR A 251 17.25 -2.83 4.56
C TYR A 251 16.38 -1.59 4.71
N VAL A 252 17.01 -0.41 4.66
CA VAL A 252 16.32 0.88 4.83
C VAL A 252 16.43 1.68 3.54
N LEU A 253 15.36 2.37 3.16
CA LEU A 253 15.29 3.20 1.96
C LEU A 253 16.15 4.44 2.15
N ILE A 254 17.14 4.62 1.27
CA ILE A 254 18.09 5.75 1.32
C ILE A 254 17.99 6.66 0.10
N ASP A 255 17.40 6.18 -0.99
CA ASP A 255 17.15 6.99 -2.19
C ASP A 255 15.97 6.45 -2.98
N PHE A 256 15.30 7.34 -3.70
CA PHE A 256 14.20 7.04 -4.60
C PHE A 256 14.23 7.98 -5.79
N LYS A 257 14.02 7.44 -7.00
CA LYS A 257 14.01 8.22 -8.24
C LYS A 257 13.07 7.64 -9.28
N GLN A 258 12.69 8.50 -10.23
CA GLN A 258 12.05 8.11 -11.48
C GLN A 258 13.05 8.26 -12.63
N GLU A 259 13.15 7.23 -13.49
CA GLU A 259 13.96 7.21 -14.72
C GLU A 259 13.10 7.27 -15.99
#